data_AF-A0A7W1RBK9-F1
#
_entry.id   AF-A0A7W1RBK9-F1
#
_cell.length_a   1.000
_cell.length_b   1.000
_cell.length_c   1.000
_cell.angle_alpha   90.00
_cell.angle_beta   90.00
_cell.angle_gamma   90.00
#
_symmetry.space_group_name_H-M   'P 1'
#
loop_
_entity.id
_entity.type
_entity.pdbx_description
1 polymer ?
#
loop_
_entity_poly.entity_id
_entity_poly.type
_entity_poly.pdbx_seq_one_letter_code
_entity_poly.pdbx_strand_id
1 'polypeptide(L)'
;MELTVASLIGELGLTLASGQAEEQAHVRFVHSTELADPTPWLKGGELLLTTGLQLKGPKLQREFIECLVEHEIAGLGFGTGFTHRRLPAALLAAARKHDFPLFEVPYELPFIAITERAFAQLLDERYEMLQRSMVGDVLAEALTGHLYPEDLQARLRPFGIGEQVAVLAFRTSDST
;
A
#
# COMPACT_ATOMS: atom_id res chain seq x y z
N MET A 1 4.25 4.75 -7.20
CA MET A 1 3.90 3.38 -7.65
C MET A 1 2.93 2.86 -6.61
N GLU A 2 1.72 2.44 -6.96
CA GLU A 2 0.70 2.05 -5.96
C GLU A 2 1.14 0.82 -5.15
N LEU A 3 0.98 0.89 -3.83
CA LEU A 3 1.26 -0.21 -2.90
C LEU A 3 0.40 -1.43 -3.26
N THR A 4 1.04 -2.56 -3.52
CA THR A 4 0.40 -3.86 -3.75
C THR A 4 0.79 -4.87 -2.68
N VAL A 5 0.06 -5.98 -2.60
CA VAL A 5 0.44 -7.09 -1.71
C VAL A 5 1.83 -7.60 -2.07
N ALA A 6 2.09 -7.84 -3.37
CA ALA A 6 3.38 -8.33 -3.87
C ALA A 6 4.55 -7.39 -3.54
N SER A 7 4.38 -6.07 -3.72
CA SER A 7 5.47 -5.11 -3.44
C SER A 7 5.80 -5.06 -1.96
N LEU A 8 4.79 -5.11 -1.08
CA LEU A 8 5.00 -5.06 0.36
C LEU A 8 5.70 -6.33 0.88
N ILE A 9 5.20 -7.51 0.52
CA ILE A 9 5.73 -8.78 1.03
C ILE A 9 7.12 -9.07 0.46
N GLY A 10 7.39 -8.68 -0.80
CA GLY A 10 8.66 -8.92 -1.46
C GLY A 10 9.82 -8.20 -0.76
N GLU A 11 9.61 -6.97 -0.30
CA GLU A 11 10.61 -6.21 0.45
C GLU A 11 10.82 -6.73 1.87
N LEU A 12 9.78 -7.32 2.47
CA LEU A 12 9.86 -7.96 3.78
C LEU A 12 10.41 -9.39 3.72
N GLY A 13 10.73 -9.90 2.52
CA GLY A 13 11.20 -11.28 2.32
C GLY A 13 10.15 -12.34 2.62
N LEU A 14 8.87 -11.97 2.56
CA LEU A 14 7.73 -12.85 2.80
C LEU A 14 7.24 -13.48 1.48
N THR A 15 6.50 -14.58 1.58
CA THR A 15 5.98 -15.31 0.42
C THR A 15 4.49 -15.61 0.57
N LEU A 16 3.75 -15.58 -0.55
CA LEU A 16 2.34 -15.95 -0.58
C LEU A 16 2.17 -17.47 -0.41
N ALA A 17 1.31 -17.84 0.52
CA ALA A 17 0.80 -19.19 0.70
C ALA A 17 -0.38 -19.51 -0.25
N SER A 18 -1.13 -18.48 -0.67
CA SER A 18 -2.17 -18.54 -1.71
C SER A 18 -2.41 -17.17 -2.35
N GLY A 19 -3.20 -17.16 -3.43
CA GLY A 19 -3.67 -15.93 -4.09
C GLY A 19 -2.63 -15.28 -4.99
N GLN A 20 -1.77 -16.07 -5.63
CA GLN A 20 -0.78 -15.59 -6.59
C GLN A 20 -1.42 -14.86 -7.79
N ALA A 21 -2.67 -15.20 -8.14
CA ALA A 21 -3.40 -14.51 -9.21
C ALA A 21 -3.79 -13.06 -8.82
N GLU A 22 -3.97 -12.81 -7.52
CA GLU A 22 -4.38 -11.51 -6.95
C GLU A 22 -3.23 -10.84 -6.18
N GLU A 23 -1.98 -11.23 -6.44
CA GLU A 23 -0.82 -10.67 -5.72
C GLU A 23 -0.60 -9.17 -6.00
N GLN A 24 -1.16 -8.67 -7.09
CA GLN A 24 -1.15 -7.25 -7.47
C GLN A 24 -2.31 -6.46 -6.86
N ALA A 25 -3.11 -7.05 -5.96
CA ALA A 25 -4.18 -6.34 -5.27
C ALA A 25 -3.66 -5.08 -4.57
N HIS A 26 -4.32 -3.96 -4.82
CA HIS A 26 -3.94 -2.66 -4.26
C HIS A 26 -4.23 -2.60 -2.77
N VAL A 27 -3.23 -2.19 -2.00
CA VAL A 27 -3.32 -2.06 -0.54
C VAL A 27 -3.50 -0.61 -0.19
N ARG A 28 -4.70 -0.27 0.26
CA ARG A 28 -5.07 1.10 0.64
C ARG A 28 -4.67 1.44 2.07
N PHE A 29 -4.59 0.43 2.93
CA PHE A 29 -4.24 0.55 4.35
C PHE A 29 -3.85 -0.82 4.93
N VAL A 30 -3.03 -0.84 5.98
CA VAL A 30 -2.71 -2.07 6.72
C VAL A 30 -3.27 -1.97 8.13
N HIS A 31 -3.99 -2.99 8.58
CA HIS A 31 -4.63 -2.98 9.90
C HIS A 31 -4.53 -4.34 10.59
N SER A 32 -4.14 -4.34 11.87
CA SER A 32 -4.15 -5.55 12.69
C SER A 32 -5.48 -5.72 13.43
N THR A 33 -6.06 -6.91 13.42
CA THR A 33 -7.31 -7.23 14.13
C THR A 33 -7.29 -8.63 14.72
N GLU A 34 -8.02 -8.80 15.83
CA GLU A 34 -8.28 -10.10 16.46
C GLU A 34 -9.79 -10.37 16.57
N LEU A 35 -10.61 -9.60 15.86
CA LEU A 35 -12.06 -9.83 15.79
C LEU A 35 -12.35 -11.07 14.93
N ALA A 36 -13.37 -11.84 15.33
CA ALA A 36 -13.84 -12.97 14.54
C ALA A 36 -14.49 -12.53 13.22
N ASP A 37 -15.04 -11.32 13.19
CA ASP A 37 -15.51 -10.64 12.00
C ASP A 37 -15.16 -9.14 12.10
N PRO A 38 -14.14 -8.66 11.37
CA PRO A 38 -13.74 -7.26 11.38
C PRO A 38 -14.45 -6.42 10.31
N THR A 39 -15.20 -7.04 9.39
CA THR A 39 -15.67 -6.36 8.18
C THR A 39 -16.66 -5.22 8.38
N PRO A 40 -17.48 -5.15 9.46
CA PRO A 40 -18.37 -4.01 9.70
C PRO A 40 -17.66 -2.64 9.84
N TRP A 41 -16.35 -2.63 10.05
CA TRP A 41 -15.54 -1.41 10.21
C TRP A 41 -14.56 -1.17 9.06
N LEU A 42 -14.57 -2.02 8.03
CA LEU A 42 -13.66 -1.95 6.89
C LEU A 42 -14.35 -1.35 5.67
N LYS A 43 -13.54 -0.85 4.72
CA LYS A 43 -14.03 -0.19 3.50
C LYS A 43 -13.57 -0.91 2.22
N GLY A 44 -12.93 -2.06 2.33
CA GLY A 44 -12.32 -2.79 1.20
C GLY A 44 -10.93 -2.26 0.84
N GLY A 45 -10.11 -3.10 0.22
CA GLY A 45 -8.74 -2.80 -0.18
C GLY A 45 -7.74 -2.71 0.99
N GLU A 46 -8.14 -3.04 2.22
CA GLU A 46 -7.21 -3.14 3.33
C GLU A 46 -6.43 -4.47 3.29
N LEU A 47 -5.19 -4.46 3.77
CA LEU A 47 -4.44 -5.66 4.12
C LEU A 47 -4.57 -5.90 5.62
N LEU A 48 -5.15 -7.03 6.01
CA LEU A 48 -5.34 -7.36 7.41
C LEU A 48 -4.18 -8.18 7.97
N LEU A 49 -3.87 -7.96 9.25
CA LEU A 49 -2.93 -8.76 10.01
C LEU A 49 -3.64 -9.37 11.23
N THR A 50 -3.47 -10.66 11.48
CA THR A 50 -4.09 -11.33 12.64
C THR A 50 -3.23 -12.48 13.13
N THR A 51 -3.21 -12.73 14.44
CA THR A 51 -2.67 -13.96 15.02
C THR A 51 -3.71 -15.09 15.07
N GLY A 52 -4.95 -14.79 14.65
CA GLY A 52 -6.05 -15.75 14.59
C GLY A 52 -6.52 -16.21 15.96
N LEU A 53 -6.46 -15.35 16.99
CA LEU A 53 -6.80 -15.70 18.38
C LEU A 53 -8.22 -16.26 18.51
N GLN A 54 -9.16 -15.75 17.71
CA GLN A 54 -10.56 -16.17 17.68
C GLN A 54 -10.84 -17.29 16.66
N LEU A 55 -9.89 -17.63 15.78
CA LEU A 55 -10.08 -18.57 14.67
C LEU A 55 -9.87 -20.04 15.10
N LYS A 56 -10.63 -20.44 16.12
CA LYS A 56 -10.56 -21.77 16.74
C LYS A 56 -11.42 -22.77 15.98
N GLY A 57 -10.80 -23.41 15.00
CA GLY A 57 -11.35 -24.56 14.30
C GLY A 57 -11.76 -24.29 12.85
N PRO A 58 -12.01 -25.35 12.05
CA PRO A 58 -12.11 -25.24 10.60
C PRO A 58 -13.31 -24.46 10.07
N LYS A 59 -14.39 -24.31 10.86
CA LYS A 59 -15.58 -23.57 10.47
C LYS A 59 -15.29 -22.06 10.47
N LEU A 60 -14.87 -21.53 11.62
CA LEU A 60 -14.53 -20.12 11.78
C LEU A 60 -13.41 -19.66 10.84
N GLN A 61 -12.42 -20.52 10.57
CA GLN A 61 -11.34 -20.20 9.63
C GLN A 61 -11.84 -20.03 8.19
N ARG A 62 -12.83 -20.81 7.76
CA ARG A 62 -13.42 -20.68 6.42
C ARG A 62 -14.31 -19.45 6.34
N GLU A 63 -15.20 -19.29 7.32
CA GLU A 63 -16.11 -18.14 7.41
C GLU A 63 -15.33 -16.83 7.44
N PHE A 64 -14.19 -16.77 8.15
CA PHE A 64 -13.33 -15.60 8.15
C PHE A 64 -12.84 -15.21 6.75
N ILE A 65 -12.29 -16.15 5.99
CA ILE A 65 -11.84 -15.88 4.61
C ILE A 65 -13.01 -15.48 3.72
N GLU A 66 -14.15 -16.16 3.83
CA GLU A 66 -15.36 -15.84 3.06
C GLU A 66 -15.80 -14.39 3.33
N CYS A 67 -15.85 -13.96 4.60
CA CYS A 67 -16.16 -12.58 4.96
C CYS A 67 -15.16 -11.56 4.36
N LEU A 68 -13.86 -11.86 4.40
CA LEU A 68 -12.83 -10.95 3.85
C LEU A 68 -12.93 -10.82 2.33
N VAL A 69 -13.18 -11.93 1.63
CA VAL A 69 -13.36 -11.92 0.17
C VAL A 69 -14.62 -11.14 -0.21
N GLU A 70 -15.73 -11.33 0.50
CA GLU A 70 -16.98 -10.60 0.27
C GLU A 70 -16.84 -9.09 0.47
N HIS A 71 -15.91 -8.64 1.32
CA HIS A 71 -15.65 -7.21 1.57
C HIS A 71 -14.46 -6.66 0.79
N GLU A 72 -14.00 -7.38 -0.24
CA GLU A 72 -12.93 -6.93 -1.16
C GLU A 72 -11.64 -6.55 -0.42
N ILE A 73 -11.30 -7.30 0.63
CA ILE A 73 -10.05 -7.11 1.38
C ILE A 73 -8.87 -7.53 0.49
N ALA A 74 -7.79 -6.75 0.49
CA ALA A 74 -6.66 -6.95 -0.41
C ALA A 74 -5.84 -8.21 -0.07
N GLY A 75 -5.81 -8.61 1.20
CA GLY A 75 -5.15 -9.83 1.62
C GLY A 75 -5.07 -9.99 3.14
N LEU A 76 -4.47 -11.10 3.57
CA LEU A 76 -4.28 -11.44 4.98
C LEU A 76 -2.85 -11.88 5.26
N GLY A 77 -2.19 -11.17 6.18
CA GLY A 77 -0.98 -11.63 6.86
C GLY A 77 -1.34 -12.35 8.15
N PHE A 78 -1.00 -13.63 8.25
CA PHE A 78 -1.34 -14.45 9.41
C PHE A 78 -0.11 -14.71 10.29
N GLY A 79 -0.15 -14.16 11.50
CA GLY A 79 0.91 -14.32 12.51
C GLY A 79 0.94 -15.72 13.10
N THR A 80 2.05 -16.42 12.94
CA THR A 80 2.28 -17.75 13.51
C THR A 80 3.27 -17.70 14.68
N GLY A 81 3.35 -18.78 15.46
CA GLY A 81 4.17 -18.85 16.68
C GLY A 81 3.46 -18.45 17.97
N PHE A 82 2.17 -18.10 17.89
CA PHE A 82 1.31 -17.80 19.04
C PHE A 82 0.32 -18.94 19.31
N THR A 83 -0.98 -18.69 19.10
CA THR A 83 -2.06 -19.70 19.22
C THR A 83 -1.95 -20.76 18.12
N HIS A 84 -1.51 -20.36 16.94
CA HIS A 84 -1.30 -21.24 15.80
C HIS A 84 0.19 -21.33 15.49
N ARG A 85 0.74 -22.55 15.52
CA ARG A 85 2.17 -22.79 15.22
C ARG A 85 2.53 -22.61 13.75
N ARG A 86 1.55 -22.76 12.85
CA ARG A 86 1.65 -22.64 11.39
C ARG A 86 0.30 -22.17 10.86
N LEU A 87 0.26 -21.78 9.59
CA LEU A 87 -0.99 -21.47 8.89
C LEU A 87 -2.02 -22.62 9.05
N PRO A 88 -3.23 -22.34 9.58
CA PRO A 88 -4.26 -23.36 9.69
C PRO A 88 -4.71 -23.89 8.32
N ALA A 89 -4.83 -25.22 8.19
CA ALA A 89 -5.12 -25.86 6.90
C ALA A 89 -6.47 -25.44 6.30
N ALA A 90 -7.50 -25.24 7.13
CA ALA A 90 -8.82 -24.83 6.64
C ALA A 90 -8.83 -23.36 6.17
N LEU A 91 -8.07 -22.49 6.85
CA LEU A 91 -7.85 -21.11 6.42
C LEU A 91 -7.16 -21.08 5.05
N LEU A 92 -6.06 -21.83 4.90
CA LEU A 92 -5.31 -21.91 3.65
C LEU A 92 -6.15 -22.51 2.51
N ALA A 93 -6.94 -23.55 2.79
CA ALA A 93 -7.81 -24.15 1.79
C ALA A 93 -8.91 -23.18 1.31
N ALA A 94 -9.50 -22.40 2.24
CA ALA A 94 -10.46 -21.36 1.88
C ALA A 94 -9.81 -20.27 1.03
N ALA A 95 -8.64 -19.77 1.44
CA ALA A 95 -7.94 -18.72 0.70
C ALA A 95 -7.60 -19.18 -0.72
N ARG A 96 -7.12 -20.42 -0.89
CA ARG A 96 -6.88 -21.01 -2.23
C ARG A 96 -8.13 -21.14 -3.08
N LYS A 97 -9.28 -21.46 -2.48
CA LYS A 97 -10.55 -21.61 -3.21
C LYS A 97 -11.00 -20.29 -3.84
N HIS A 98 -10.66 -19.17 -3.20
CA HIS A 98 -11.06 -17.83 -3.61
C HIS A 98 -9.91 -17.04 -4.27
N ASP A 99 -8.77 -17.68 -4.55
CA ASP A 99 -7.53 -17.02 -4.98
C ASP A 99 -7.15 -15.80 -4.12
N PHE A 100 -7.49 -15.85 -2.83
CA PHE A 100 -7.29 -14.77 -1.88
C PHE A 100 -5.83 -14.70 -1.42
N PRO A 101 -5.17 -13.52 -1.47
CA PRO A 101 -3.80 -13.35 -1.01
C PRO A 101 -3.65 -13.63 0.48
N LEU A 102 -2.91 -14.67 0.80
CA LEU A 102 -2.61 -15.10 2.18
C LEU A 102 -1.11 -15.34 2.30
N PHE A 103 -0.48 -14.79 3.33
CA PHE A 103 0.91 -15.08 3.66
C PHE A 103 1.09 -15.33 5.16
N GLU A 104 2.11 -16.11 5.47
CA GLU A 104 2.54 -16.36 6.85
C GLU A 104 3.45 -15.24 7.32
N VAL A 105 3.20 -14.73 8.52
CA VAL A 105 4.07 -13.79 9.21
C VAL A 105 4.73 -14.52 10.38
N PRO A 106 6.05 -14.78 10.33
CA PRO A 106 6.75 -15.48 11.40
C PRO A 106 6.79 -14.62 12.68
N TYR A 107 6.92 -15.27 13.82
CA TYR A 107 6.91 -14.62 15.14
C TYR A 107 7.97 -13.51 15.28
N GLU A 108 9.11 -13.68 14.63
CA GLU A 108 10.24 -12.76 14.64
C GLU A 108 9.97 -11.47 13.87
N LEU A 109 8.93 -11.44 13.01
CA LEU A 109 8.54 -10.26 12.25
C LEU A 109 7.32 -9.59 12.90
N PRO A 110 7.51 -8.52 13.68
CA PRO A 110 6.42 -7.86 14.35
C PRO A 110 5.52 -7.12 13.35
N PHE A 111 4.20 -7.17 13.56
CA PHE A 111 3.22 -6.50 12.69
C PHE A 111 3.47 -5.01 12.53
N ILE A 112 4.05 -4.35 13.54
CA ILE A 112 4.40 -2.93 13.47
C ILE A 112 5.37 -2.64 12.31
N ALA A 113 6.35 -3.51 12.06
CA ALA A 113 7.31 -3.35 10.98
C ALA A 113 6.62 -3.43 9.60
N ILE A 114 5.61 -4.30 9.46
CA ILE A 114 4.79 -4.41 8.25
C ILE A 114 3.99 -3.13 8.04
N THR A 115 3.32 -2.65 9.11
CA THR A 115 2.53 -1.41 9.03
C THR A 115 3.40 -0.19 8.72
N GLU A 116 4.55 -0.03 9.39
CA GLU A 116 5.49 1.07 9.15
C GLU A 116 6.01 1.04 7.71
N ARG A 117 6.34 -0.15 7.18
CA ARG A 117 6.81 -0.27 5.81
C ARG A 117 5.73 0.10 4.80
N ALA A 118 4.50 -0.38 5.00
CA ALA A 118 3.38 -0.03 4.15
C ALA A 118 3.08 1.48 4.20
N PHE A 119 3.11 2.09 5.40
CA PHE A 119 2.97 3.54 5.55
C PHE A 119 4.07 4.32 4.83
N ALA A 120 5.32 3.88 4.91
CA ALA A 120 6.42 4.51 4.18
C ALA A 120 6.16 4.51 2.67
N GLN A 121 5.75 3.37 2.08
CA GLN A 121 5.42 3.31 0.65
C GLN A 121 4.23 4.20 0.28
N LEU A 122 3.15 4.20 1.08
CA LEU A 122 1.98 5.05 0.87
C LEU A 122 2.31 6.56 0.99
N LEU A 123 3.28 6.92 1.84
CA LEU A 123 3.76 8.30 1.97
C LEU A 123 4.64 8.69 0.79
N ASP A 124 5.57 7.83 0.37
CA ASP A 124 6.42 8.08 -0.80
C ASP A 124 5.57 8.36 -2.04
N GLU A 125 4.47 7.61 -2.23
CA GLU A 125 3.49 7.88 -3.29
C GLU A 125 2.85 9.27 -3.20
N ARG A 126 2.43 9.68 -2.00
CA ARG A 126 1.83 11.01 -1.80
C ARG A 126 2.84 12.14 -2.00
N TYR A 127 4.08 11.96 -1.57
CA TYR A 127 5.13 12.93 -1.78
C TYR A 127 5.47 13.08 -3.27
N GLU A 128 5.56 11.99 -4.03
CA GLU A 128 5.76 12.06 -5.48
C GLU A 128 4.62 12.78 -6.20
N MET A 129 3.36 12.54 -5.81
CA MET A 129 2.21 13.23 -6.41
C MET A 129 2.23 14.73 -6.08
N LEU A 130 2.54 15.10 -4.84
CA LEU A 130 2.62 16.49 -4.43
C LEU A 130 3.76 17.23 -5.17
N GLN A 131 4.93 16.58 -5.30
CA GLN A 131 6.04 17.14 -6.06
C GLN A 131 5.70 17.31 -7.54
N ARG A 132 5.03 16.34 -8.17
CA ARG A 132 4.56 16.45 -9.56
C ARG A 132 3.58 17.60 -9.77
N SER A 133 2.63 17.78 -8.84
CA SER A 133 1.69 18.91 -8.86
C SER A 133 2.44 20.24 -8.75
N MET A 134 3.37 20.36 -7.79
CA MET A 134 4.15 21.58 -7.59
C MET A 134 5.00 21.95 -8.80
N VAL A 135 5.60 20.97 -9.48
CA VAL A 135 6.35 21.21 -10.73
C VAL A 135 5.41 21.65 -11.85
N GLY A 136 4.22 21.04 -11.97
CA GLY A 136 3.19 21.43 -12.94
C GLY A 136 2.70 22.86 -12.74
N ASP A 137 2.44 23.26 -11.49
CA ASP A 137 1.97 24.61 -11.14
C ASP A 137 3.04 25.66 -11.45
N VAL A 138 4.31 25.39 -11.12
CA VAL A 138 5.44 26.28 -11.47
C VAL A 138 5.60 26.42 -12.98
N LEU A 139 5.48 25.33 -13.74
CA LEU A 139 5.52 25.36 -15.21
C LEU A 139 4.35 26.15 -15.79
N ALA A 140 3.13 25.97 -15.27
CA ALA A 140 1.95 26.69 -15.72
C ALA A 140 2.05 28.20 -15.44
N GLU A 141 2.51 28.58 -14.25
CA GLU A 141 2.75 29.98 -13.88
C GLU A 141 3.87 30.60 -14.74
N ALA A 142 4.94 29.86 -15.04
CA ALA A 142 6.02 30.31 -15.92
C ALA A 142 5.55 30.49 -17.38
N LEU A 143 4.75 29.56 -17.91
CA LEU A 143 4.19 29.63 -19.27
C LEU A 143 3.16 30.75 -19.43
N THR A 144 2.42 31.07 -18.37
CA THR A 144 1.43 32.15 -18.36
C THR A 144 2.02 33.52 -18.03
N GLY A 145 3.30 33.58 -17.65
CA GLY A 145 4.01 34.84 -17.34
C GLY A 145 3.68 35.42 -15.96
N HIS A 146 3.12 34.63 -15.05
CA HIS A 146 2.76 35.06 -13.69
C HIS A 146 3.80 34.70 -12.63
N LEU A 147 4.92 34.09 -13.03
CA LEU A 147 5.98 33.69 -12.12
C LEU A 147 7.14 34.68 -12.15
N TYR A 148 7.39 35.35 -11.02
CA TYR A 148 8.55 36.24 -10.87
C TYR A 148 9.83 35.43 -10.58
N PRO A 149 11.02 35.91 -11.01
CA PRO A 149 12.29 35.18 -10.84
C PRO A 149 12.62 34.81 -9.38
N GLU A 150 12.29 35.69 -8.43
CA GLU A 150 12.46 35.47 -6.99
C GLU A 150 11.58 34.32 -6.45
N ASP A 151 10.33 34.22 -6.91
CA ASP A 151 9.39 33.18 -6.48
C ASP A 151 9.79 31.81 -7.03
N LEU A 152 10.31 31.78 -8.26
CA LEU A 152 10.84 30.58 -8.90
C LEU A 152 12.04 30.01 -8.11
N GLN A 153 13.01 30.84 -7.71
CA GLN A 153 14.14 30.38 -6.90
C GLN A 153 13.71 29.83 -5.54
N ALA A 154 12.76 30.51 -4.87
CA ALA A 154 12.23 30.06 -3.58
C ALA A 154 11.53 28.69 -3.70
N ARG A 155 10.76 28.47 -4.78
CA ARG A 155 10.04 27.21 -5.04
C ARG A 155 10.94 26.07 -5.53
N LEU A 156 12.07 26.34 -6.16
CA LEU A 156 13.03 25.33 -6.64
C LEU A 156 14.04 24.86 -5.59
N ARG A 157 14.29 25.68 -4.56
CA ARG A 157 15.23 25.36 -3.46
C ARG A 157 14.97 24.01 -2.76
N PRO A 158 13.73 23.58 -2.47
CA PRO A 158 13.44 22.26 -1.88
C PRO A 158 13.88 21.08 -2.75
N PHE A 159 14.07 21.29 -4.05
CA PHE A 159 14.52 20.27 -5.00
C PHE A 159 16.05 20.27 -5.19
N GLY A 160 16.80 21.04 -4.40
CA GLY A 160 18.26 21.18 -4.52
C GLY A 160 18.69 22.04 -5.71
N ILE A 161 17.75 22.72 -6.37
CA ILE A 161 17.95 23.53 -7.57
C ILE A 161 17.99 25.00 -7.10
N GLY A 162 19.18 25.57 -6.86
CA GLY A 162 19.25 26.90 -6.22
C GLY A 162 20.48 27.77 -6.48
N GLU A 163 21.63 27.23 -6.90
CA GLU A 163 22.85 28.05 -6.95
C GLU A 163 23.10 28.74 -8.29
N GLN A 164 22.68 28.16 -9.43
CA GLN A 164 22.75 28.79 -10.76
C GLN A 164 21.69 28.20 -11.71
N VAL A 165 20.54 28.84 -11.82
CA VAL A 165 19.42 28.34 -12.66
C VAL A 165 18.87 29.48 -13.50
N ALA A 166 18.79 29.26 -14.81
CA ALA A 166 18.10 30.14 -15.75
C ALA A 166 16.95 29.37 -16.41
N VAL A 167 15.74 29.93 -16.35
CA VAL A 167 14.56 29.37 -17.03
C VAL A 167 14.20 30.29 -18.19
N LEU A 168 14.21 29.75 -19.41
CA LEU A 168 13.81 30.45 -20.63
C LEU A 168 12.49 29.83 -21.10
N ALA A 169 11.39 30.54 -20.88
CA ALA A 169 10.08 30.19 -21.45
C ALA A 169 9.81 31.10 -22.65
N PHE A 170 9.50 30.50 -23.80
CA PHE A 170 9.11 31.26 -25.00
C PHE A 170 7.90 30.60 -25.65
N ARG A 171 7.01 31.43 -26.18
CA ARG A 171 5.89 30.96 -27.00
C ARG A 171 6.41 30.68 -28.40
N THR A 172 6.35 29.44 -28.84
CA THR A 172 6.51 29.13 -30.26
C THR A 172 5.28 29.66 -30.99
N SER A 173 5.49 30.39 -32.09
CA SER A 173 4.40 30.68 -33.02
C SER A 173 3.93 29.33 -33.58
N ASP A 174 2.64 29.01 -33.47
CA ASP A 174 2.10 27.85 -34.19
C ASP A 174 2.43 28.04 -35.68
N SER A 175 3.30 27.18 -36.20
CA SER A 175 3.56 27.09 -37.63
C SER A 175 2.28 26.61 -38.28
N THR A 176 1.56 27.56 -38.88
CA THR A 176 0.36 27.35 -39.69
C THR A 176 0.67 26.55 -40.94
#